data_AF-A0A8B7HJH3-F1
#
_entry.id   AF-A0A8B7HJH3-F1
#
_cell.length_a   1.000
_cell.length_b   1.000
_cell.length_c   1.000
_cell.angle_alpha   90.00
_cell.angle_beta   90.00
_cell.angle_gamma   90.00
#
_symmetry.space_group_name_H-M   'P 1'
#
loop_
_entity.id
_entity.type
_entity.pdbx_description
1 polymer ?
#
loop_
_entity_poly.entity_id
_entity_poly.type
_entity_poly.pdbx_seq_one_letter_code
_entity_poly.pdbx_strand_id
1 'polypeptide(L)'
;MNYKRRMLLLISSTLLLILVDRHFRKQEELQLSDWFTPSNRFDVITTTDWLAPVIWDGTFDREALEKHYRGRNITVGLAVFATSRVSEKYVRTFLLSANRHFMPGHRVIFYVLAGALFNRPDVVLGPRRSLRVLPVGRESWWFDANLVHMRSLGEYIVGRIQAEVDFLFSMTPNQVFQHEFGVEALGASVAQLHPWWYFRDAKDFPYERKPGSAAYIPFGQGDFYYDGSLVGGTPLHVLSFIEKYLYGATHDVQKGLNSTYEKHLNKYFFLHKPTTVLSPEYNWDAAFYPPAQVHYVRVVHHSGRKLDDPPGFREDW
;
A
#
# COMPACT_ATOMS: atom_id res chain seq x y z
N MET A 1 -7.96 -49.80 18.90
CA MET A 1 -7.86 -48.38 18.47
C MET A 1 -7.24 -48.35 17.07
N ASN A 2 -7.99 -47.86 16.06
CA ASN A 2 -7.70 -48.03 14.63
C ASN A 2 -6.43 -47.26 14.18
N TYR A 3 -5.55 -47.89 13.41
CA TYR A 3 -4.25 -47.34 12.94
C TYR A 3 -4.41 -45.98 12.23
N LYS A 4 -5.51 -45.79 11.50
CA LYS A 4 -5.86 -44.52 10.85
C LYS A 4 -6.07 -43.36 11.84
N ARG A 5 -6.67 -43.62 13.02
CA ARG A 5 -6.88 -42.60 14.06
C ARG A 5 -5.57 -42.15 14.70
N ARG A 6 -4.61 -43.07 14.90
CA ARG A 6 -3.27 -42.72 15.41
C ARG A 6 -2.49 -41.84 14.42
N MET A 7 -2.58 -42.15 13.13
CA MET A 7 -1.93 -41.37 12.08
C MET A 7 -2.51 -39.95 11.97
N LEU A 8 -3.83 -39.80 12.02
CA LEU A 8 -4.51 -38.49 12.05
C LEU A 8 -4.15 -37.67 13.30
N LEU A 9 -4.04 -38.30 14.47
CA LEU A 9 -3.62 -37.63 15.70
C LEU A 9 -2.14 -37.19 15.64
N LEU A 10 -1.27 -37.99 15.02
CA LEU A 10 0.14 -37.62 14.83
C LEU A 10 0.30 -36.47 13.85
N ILE A 11 -0.44 -36.46 12.74
CA ILE A 11 -0.44 -35.35 11.76
C ILE A 11 -1.01 -34.06 12.39
N SER A 12 -2.08 -34.18 13.18
CA SER A 12 -2.67 -33.05 13.89
C SER A 12 -1.71 -32.49 14.95
N SER A 13 -1.02 -33.37 15.69
CA SER A 13 -0.01 -33.01 16.68
C SER A 13 1.20 -32.33 16.06
N THR A 14 1.70 -32.81 14.92
CA THR A 14 2.82 -32.16 14.22
C THR A 14 2.40 -30.82 13.62
N LEU A 15 1.18 -30.68 13.08
CA LEU A 15 0.66 -29.38 12.65
C LEU A 15 0.53 -28.42 13.83
N LEU A 16 0.03 -28.89 14.97
CA LEU A 16 -0.08 -28.09 16.19
C LEU A 16 1.29 -27.68 16.70
N LEU A 17 2.28 -28.57 16.67
CA LEU A 17 3.66 -28.26 17.06
C LEU A 17 4.32 -27.29 16.08
N ILE A 18 4.06 -27.37 14.78
CA ILE A 18 4.54 -26.39 13.79
C ILE A 18 3.86 -25.03 14.01
N LEU A 19 2.56 -25.01 14.32
CA LEU A 19 1.83 -23.79 14.63
C LEU A 19 2.31 -23.16 15.94
N VAL A 20 2.56 -23.98 16.96
CA VAL A 20 3.12 -23.58 18.25
C VAL A 20 4.57 -23.12 18.09
N ASP A 21 5.40 -23.79 17.30
CA ASP A 21 6.79 -23.37 17.02
C ASP A 21 6.84 -22.07 16.19
N ARG A 22 5.91 -21.88 15.26
CA ARG A 22 5.66 -20.58 14.60
C ARG A 22 5.20 -19.51 15.58
N HIS A 23 4.42 -19.86 16.59
CA HIS A 23 3.89 -18.94 17.59
C HIS A 23 4.91 -18.62 18.71
N PHE A 24 5.84 -19.54 19.01
CA PHE A 24 6.81 -19.46 20.10
C PHE A 24 8.25 -19.18 19.67
N ARG A 25 8.55 -19.00 18.37
CA ARG A 25 9.76 -18.27 17.98
C ARG A 25 9.66 -16.84 18.52
N LYS A 26 10.13 -16.65 19.75
CA LYS A 26 10.66 -15.39 20.29
C LYS A 26 11.88 -15.01 19.45
N GLN A 27 11.64 -14.62 18.21
CA GLN A 27 12.58 -13.84 17.44
C GLN A 27 12.58 -12.45 18.05
N GLU A 28 13.77 -11.94 18.38
CA GLU A 28 13.94 -10.54 18.77
C GLU A 28 13.13 -9.65 17.84
N GLU A 29 12.21 -8.90 18.45
CA GLU A 29 11.43 -7.90 17.74
C GLU A 29 12.37 -6.72 17.53
N LEU A 30 12.69 -6.44 16.26
CA LEU A 30 13.56 -5.34 15.87
C LEU A 30 12.96 -4.04 16.41
N GLN A 31 13.67 -3.38 17.33
CA GLN A 31 13.19 -2.15 17.93
C GLN A 31 13.31 -1.03 16.92
N LEU A 32 12.44 -0.02 17.02
CA LEU A 32 12.48 1.13 16.11
C LEU A 32 13.86 1.81 16.13
N SER A 33 14.48 1.95 17.30
CA SER A 33 15.82 2.53 17.46
C SER A 33 16.95 1.75 16.79
N ASP A 34 16.74 0.45 16.48
CA ASP A 34 17.78 -0.39 15.88
C ASP A 34 17.98 -0.06 14.40
N TRP A 35 17.03 0.61 13.77
CA TRP A 35 17.08 0.92 12.36
C TRP A 35 16.59 2.31 11.99
N PHE A 36 15.94 3.07 12.88
CA PHE A 36 15.37 4.37 12.57
C PHE A 36 16.07 5.48 13.35
N THR A 37 16.68 6.44 12.62
CA THR A 37 17.42 7.58 13.17
C THR A 37 16.80 8.90 12.70
N PRO A 38 15.79 9.42 13.41
CA PRO A 38 15.08 10.65 13.01
C PRO A 38 15.98 11.89 13.01
N SER A 39 17.00 11.93 13.89
CA SER A 39 17.95 13.04 14.01
C SER A 39 18.82 13.26 12.77
N ASN A 40 18.79 12.38 11.77
CA ASN A 40 19.51 12.61 10.51
C ASN A 40 18.79 13.61 9.60
N ARG A 41 17.54 13.95 9.87
CA ARG A 41 16.69 14.81 9.04
C ARG A 41 15.93 15.83 9.90
N PHE A 42 16.57 16.97 10.18
CA PHE A 42 15.97 18.07 10.96
C PHE A 42 15.05 18.99 10.13
N ASP A 43 15.09 18.84 8.81
CA ASP A 43 14.39 19.67 7.82
C ASP A 43 12.95 19.22 7.56
N VAL A 44 12.56 18.04 8.06
CA VAL A 44 11.25 17.41 7.80
C VAL A 44 10.69 16.74 9.06
N ILE A 45 9.38 16.45 9.04
CA ILE A 45 8.75 15.63 10.08
C ILE A 45 9.15 14.17 9.85
N THR A 46 9.89 13.61 10.80
CA THR A 46 10.36 12.22 10.77
C THR A 46 9.57 11.30 11.69
N THR A 47 8.90 11.83 12.70
CA THR A 47 8.13 11.02 13.68
C THR A 47 6.79 11.69 13.89
N THR A 48 5.71 10.91 13.85
CA THR A 48 4.35 11.41 14.10
C THR A 48 4.07 11.56 15.59
N ASP A 49 3.00 12.28 15.94
CA ASP A 49 2.57 12.44 17.33
C ASP A 49 2.18 11.12 18.02
N TRP A 50 1.86 10.07 17.24
CA TRP A 50 1.59 8.71 17.73
C TRP A 50 2.80 7.78 17.59
N LEU A 51 4.00 8.34 17.43
CA LEU A 51 5.30 7.64 17.41
C LEU A 51 5.53 6.71 16.21
N ALA A 52 4.80 6.88 15.11
CA ALA A 52 5.12 6.18 13.86
C ALA A 52 6.28 6.88 13.13
N PRO A 53 7.21 6.13 12.53
CA PRO A 53 8.24 6.70 11.67
C PRO A 53 7.62 7.21 10.36
N VAL A 54 8.06 8.40 9.95
CA VAL A 54 7.93 8.94 8.60
C VAL A 54 9.23 8.63 7.87
N ILE A 55 9.17 7.73 6.89
CA ILE A 55 10.34 7.18 6.21
C ILE A 55 10.84 8.18 5.17
N TRP A 56 11.95 8.83 5.48
CA TRP A 56 12.69 9.70 4.58
C TRP A 56 14.05 9.08 4.26
N ASP A 57 14.62 9.42 3.10
CA ASP A 57 16.01 9.06 2.82
C ASP A 57 16.95 9.64 3.90
N GLY A 58 17.86 8.79 4.39
CA GLY A 58 18.78 9.09 5.48
C GLY A 58 18.26 8.78 6.89
N THR A 59 16.98 8.46 7.09
CA THR A 59 16.44 8.17 8.43
C THR A 59 16.47 6.69 8.81
N PHE A 60 16.90 5.79 7.93
CA PHE A 60 16.84 4.36 8.19
C PHE A 60 18.14 3.62 7.86
N ASP A 61 18.46 2.60 8.65
CA ASP A 61 19.52 1.62 8.40
C ASP A 61 18.92 0.42 7.64
N ARG A 62 19.16 0.40 6.33
CA ARG A 62 18.71 -0.68 5.46
C ARG A 62 19.40 -2.00 5.76
N GLU A 63 20.67 -2.01 6.17
CA GLU A 63 21.40 -3.25 6.42
C GLU A 63 20.83 -3.98 7.64
N ALA A 64 20.51 -3.25 8.71
CA ALA A 64 19.85 -3.77 9.90
C ALA A 64 18.49 -4.41 9.55
N LEU A 65 17.65 -3.69 8.79
CA LEU A 65 16.35 -4.18 8.35
C LEU A 65 16.47 -5.41 7.44
N GLU A 66 17.40 -5.38 6.48
CA GLU A 66 17.66 -6.49 5.57
C GLU A 66 18.08 -7.76 6.31
N LYS A 67 19.00 -7.63 7.29
CA LYS A 67 19.42 -8.74 8.14
C LYS A 67 18.23 -9.35 8.89
N HIS A 68 17.38 -8.51 9.45
CA HIS A 68 16.18 -8.94 10.17
C HIS A 68 15.20 -9.70 9.27
N TYR A 69 14.80 -9.11 8.15
CA TYR A 69 13.78 -9.69 7.28
C TYR A 69 14.26 -10.89 6.47
N ARG A 70 15.54 -10.95 6.10
CA ARG A 70 16.12 -12.17 5.49
C ARG A 70 16.05 -13.36 6.43
N GLY A 71 16.30 -13.16 7.74
CA GLY A 71 16.16 -14.20 8.75
C GLY A 71 14.72 -14.71 8.92
N ARG A 72 13.72 -13.94 8.47
CA ARG A 72 12.29 -14.29 8.52
C ARG A 72 11.75 -14.87 7.21
N ASN A 73 12.52 -14.79 6.12
CA ASN A 73 12.14 -15.29 4.78
C ASN A 73 10.77 -14.77 4.31
N ILE A 74 10.56 -13.47 4.49
CA ILE A 74 9.28 -12.83 4.16
C ILE A 74 8.96 -12.90 2.67
N THR A 75 7.66 -12.85 2.38
CA THR A 75 7.12 -12.65 1.04
C THR A 75 6.26 -11.39 1.01
N VAL A 76 6.51 -10.51 0.04
CA VAL A 76 5.79 -9.25 -0.12
C VAL A 76 4.93 -9.30 -1.39
N GLY A 77 3.65 -9.01 -1.24
CA GLY A 77 2.71 -8.84 -2.34
C GLY A 77 2.72 -7.41 -2.87
N LEU A 78 2.65 -7.25 -4.19
CA LEU A 78 2.40 -5.96 -4.83
C LEU A 78 1.20 -6.11 -5.78
N ALA A 79 0.07 -5.55 -5.37
CA ALA A 79 -1.16 -5.53 -6.14
C ALA A 79 -1.25 -4.26 -6.99
N VAL A 80 -1.70 -4.43 -8.23
CA VAL A 80 -1.99 -3.35 -9.18
C VAL A 80 -3.28 -3.65 -9.92
N PHE A 81 -4.10 -2.62 -10.15
CA PHE A 81 -5.39 -2.74 -10.81
C PHE A 81 -5.34 -2.22 -12.26
N ALA A 82 -5.80 -3.04 -13.19
CA ALA A 82 -5.70 -2.80 -14.63
C ALA A 82 -6.97 -3.29 -15.35
N THR A 83 -8.08 -2.58 -15.15
CA THR A 83 -9.38 -2.94 -15.72
C THR A 83 -9.84 -2.00 -16.84
N SER A 84 -9.16 -0.86 -17.01
CA SER A 84 -9.41 0.11 -18.07
C SER A 84 -8.31 0.03 -19.15
N ARG A 85 -8.65 0.28 -20.43
CA ARG A 85 -7.64 0.33 -21.51
C ARG A 85 -6.52 1.33 -21.25
N VAL A 86 -6.74 2.32 -20.38
CA VAL A 86 -5.72 3.29 -20.02
C VAL A 86 -4.79 2.74 -18.95
N SER A 87 -5.34 2.22 -17.84
CA SER A 87 -4.56 1.55 -16.79
C SER A 87 -3.70 0.40 -17.33
N GLU A 88 -4.23 -0.41 -18.24
CA GLU A 88 -3.52 -1.52 -18.89
C GLU A 88 -2.23 -1.09 -19.61
N LYS A 89 -2.17 0.13 -20.18
CA LYS A 89 -0.97 0.63 -20.89
C LYS A 89 0.22 0.80 -19.97
N TYR A 90 0.00 1.08 -18.70
CA TYR A 90 1.08 1.36 -17.75
C TYR A 90 1.61 0.10 -17.07
N VAL A 91 0.81 -0.97 -17.00
CA VAL A 91 1.16 -2.20 -16.25
C VAL A 91 2.51 -2.76 -16.64
N ARG A 92 2.86 -2.79 -17.93
CA ARG A 92 4.15 -3.32 -18.37
C ARG A 92 5.32 -2.50 -17.80
N THR A 93 5.25 -1.18 -17.88
CA THR A 93 6.29 -0.28 -17.37
C THR A 93 6.37 -0.33 -15.84
N PHE A 94 5.22 -0.37 -15.17
CA PHE A 94 5.11 -0.57 -13.73
C PHE A 94 5.80 -1.87 -13.29
N LEU A 95 5.47 -3.01 -13.92
CA LEU A 95 6.05 -4.31 -13.57
C LEU A 95 7.55 -4.38 -13.87
N LEU A 96 8.02 -3.80 -14.98
CA LEU A 96 9.46 -3.78 -15.31
C LEU A 96 10.27 -3.00 -14.28
N SER A 97 9.78 -1.82 -13.88
CA SER A 97 10.44 -0.99 -12.87
C SER A 97 10.35 -1.64 -11.48
N ALA A 98 9.19 -2.15 -11.08
CA ALA A 98 9.00 -2.87 -9.81
C ALA A 98 9.88 -4.12 -9.72
N ASN A 99 10.00 -4.91 -10.79
CA ASN A 99 10.87 -6.10 -10.83
C ASN A 99 12.34 -5.76 -10.53
N ARG A 100 12.79 -4.55 -10.87
CA ARG A 100 14.14 -4.06 -10.60
C ARG A 100 14.30 -3.49 -9.19
N HIS A 101 13.29 -2.79 -8.68
CA HIS A 101 13.44 -1.87 -7.56
C HIS A 101 12.61 -2.19 -6.32
N PHE A 102 11.55 -2.98 -6.44
CA PHE A 102 10.67 -3.29 -5.32
C PHE A 102 11.18 -4.52 -4.56
N MET A 103 11.50 -4.32 -3.28
CA MET A 103 11.91 -5.33 -2.32
C MET A 103 13.05 -6.24 -2.82
N PRO A 104 14.18 -5.68 -3.31
CA PRO A 104 15.27 -6.49 -3.84
C PRO A 104 15.80 -7.48 -2.79
N GLY A 105 16.11 -8.71 -3.21
CA GLY A 105 16.59 -9.78 -2.32
C GLY A 105 15.47 -10.58 -1.62
N HIS A 106 14.26 -10.05 -1.54
CA HIS A 106 13.10 -10.72 -0.93
C HIS A 106 12.22 -11.42 -1.95
N ARG A 107 11.29 -12.25 -1.47
CA ARG A 107 10.31 -12.91 -2.33
C ARG A 107 9.19 -11.92 -2.65
N VAL A 108 8.88 -11.75 -3.92
CA VAL A 108 7.83 -10.84 -4.38
C VAL A 108 6.81 -11.57 -5.23
N ILE A 109 5.54 -11.33 -4.96
CA ILE A 109 4.43 -11.77 -5.80
C ILE A 109 3.71 -10.54 -6.35
N PHE A 110 3.77 -10.35 -7.66
CA PHE A 110 3.00 -9.33 -8.37
C PHE A 110 1.59 -9.87 -8.61
N TYR A 111 0.57 -9.14 -8.14
CA TYR A 111 -0.83 -9.42 -8.39
C TYR A 111 -1.40 -8.37 -9.33
N VAL A 112 -1.71 -8.76 -10.56
CA VAL A 112 -2.34 -7.89 -11.55
C VAL A 112 -3.83 -8.23 -11.58
N LEU A 113 -4.64 -7.40 -10.94
CA LEU A 113 -6.09 -7.52 -10.94
C LEU A 113 -6.60 -6.87 -12.23
N ALA A 114 -7.14 -7.67 -13.15
CA ALA A 114 -7.44 -7.19 -14.49
C ALA A 114 -8.71 -7.79 -15.09
N GLY A 115 -9.25 -7.11 -16.10
CA GLY A 115 -10.45 -7.54 -16.80
C GLY A 115 -10.23 -8.84 -17.59
N ALA A 116 -11.32 -9.51 -17.95
CA ALA A 116 -11.28 -10.82 -18.63
C ALA A 116 -10.52 -10.85 -19.98
N LEU A 117 -10.33 -9.69 -20.63
CA LEU A 117 -9.58 -9.57 -21.90
C LEU A 117 -8.13 -9.12 -21.71
N PHE A 118 -7.69 -8.97 -20.47
CA PHE A 118 -6.34 -8.53 -20.18
C PHE A 118 -5.33 -9.60 -20.59
N ASN A 119 -4.47 -9.23 -21.54
CA ASN A 119 -3.36 -10.08 -21.92
C ASN A 119 -2.24 -9.94 -20.90
N ARG A 120 -1.80 -11.08 -20.36
CA ARG A 120 -0.66 -11.12 -19.45
C ARG A 120 0.53 -10.40 -20.11
N PRO A 121 1.13 -9.40 -19.44
CA PRO A 121 2.22 -8.63 -20.02
C PRO A 121 3.46 -9.51 -20.15
N ASP A 122 4.15 -9.38 -21.28
CA ASP A 122 5.43 -10.04 -21.51
C ASP A 122 6.54 -9.33 -20.73
N VAL A 123 6.87 -9.92 -19.57
CA VAL A 123 7.84 -9.42 -18.60
C VAL A 123 8.68 -10.61 -18.11
N VAL A 124 10.00 -10.52 -18.30
CA VAL A 124 10.96 -11.46 -17.73
C VAL A 124 11.23 -11.07 -16.27
N LEU A 125 10.77 -11.92 -15.35
CA LEU A 125 10.91 -11.68 -13.92
C LEU A 125 12.27 -12.15 -13.40
N GLY A 126 12.85 -11.38 -12.49
CA GLY A 126 14.12 -11.74 -11.86
C GLY A 126 13.96 -12.88 -10.82
N PRO A 127 15.07 -13.32 -10.21
CA PRO A 127 15.05 -14.34 -9.16
C PRO A 127 14.12 -13.99 -7.99
N ARG A 128 13.32 -14.93 -7.48
CA ARG A 128 12.37 -14.73 -6.37
C ARG A 128 11.18 -13.80 -6.66
N ARG A 129 10.91 -13.48 -7.94
CA ARG A 129 9.71 -12.77 -8.36
C ARG A 129 8.75 -13.71 -9.09
N SER A 130 7.45 -13.54 -8.85
CA SER A 130 6.40 -14.25 -9.58
C SER A 130 5.25 -13.31 -9.91
N LEU A 131 4.48 -13.66 -10.93
CA LEU A 131 3.34 -12.86 -11.41
C LEU A 131 2.07 -13.72 -11.41
N ARG A 132 1.00 -13.16 -10.85
CA ARG A 132 -0.36 -13.70 -10.84
C ARG A 132 -1.28 -12.68 -11.50
N VAL A 133 -1.98 -13.10 -12.54
CA VAL A 133 -3.08 -12.32 -13.11
C VAL A 133 -4.37 -12.81 -12.45
N LEU A 134 -5.09 -11.89 -11.82
CA LEU A 134 -6.29 -12.16 -11.05
C LEU A 134 -7.50 -11.56 -11.79
N PRO A 135 -8.42 -12.38 -12.31
CA PRO A 135 -9.54 -11.88 -13.09
C PRO A 135 -10.52 -11.08 -12.23
N VAL A 136 -11.02 -9.98 -12.76
CA VAL A 136 -12.04 -9.13 -12.13
C VAL A 136 -13.32 -9.21 -12.97
N GLY A 137 -14.44 -9.52 -12.33
CA GLY A 137 -15.75 -9.68 -12.99
C GLY A 137 -16.27 -8.37 -13.60
N ARG A 138 -16.99 -8.45 -14.73
CA ARG A 138 -17.49 -7.29 -15.50
C ARG A 138 -18.71 -6.58 -14.91
N GLU A 139 -19.41 -7.22 -13.97
CA GLU A 139 -20.80 -6.86 -13.63
C GLU A 139 -20.95 -5.52 -12.87
N SER A 140 -19.86 -4.86 -12.48
CA SER A 140 -19.92 -3.64 -11.66
C SER A 140 -19.05 -2.48 -12.14
N TRP A 141 -18.50 -2.54 -13.35
CA TRP A 141 -17.54 -1.53 -13.86
C TRP A 141 -18.14 -0.15 -14.13
N TRP A 142 -19.47 -0.04 -14.16
CA TRP A 142 -20.19 1.17 -14.59
C TRP A 142 -20.37 2.23 -13.50
N PHE A 143 -20.00 1.95 -12.24
CA PHE A 143 -20.30 2.86 -11.10
C PHE A 143 -19.07 3.55 -10.51
N ASP A 144 -17.98 2.83 -10.21
CA ASP A 144 -16.74 3.41 -9.64
C ASP A 144 -15.59 2.38 -9.73
N ALA A 145 -14.51 2.72 -10.42
CA ALA A 145 -13.35 1.84 -10.61
C ALA A 145 -12.64 1.50 -9.29
N ASN A 146 -12.56 2.44 -8.34
CA ASN A 146 -11.95 2.21 -7.04
C ASN A 146 -12.80 1.27 -6.17
N LEU A 147 -14.13 1.34 -6.27
CA LEU A 147 -15.01 0.38 -5.57
C LEU A 147 -14.80 -1.04 -6.08
N VAL A 148 -14.74 -1.24 -7.40
CA VAL A 148 -14.46 -2.55 -7.98
C VAL A 148 -13.07 -3.02 -7.58
N HIS A 149 -12.07 -2.15 -7.66
CA HIS A 149 -10.70 -2.44 -7.24
C HIS A 149 -10.65 -2.95 -5.80
N MET A 150 -11.13 -2.16 -4.85
CA MET A 150 -11.00 -2.49 -3.43
C MET A 150 -11.85 -3.71 -3.06
N ARG A 151 -13.05 -3.86 -3.63
CA ARG A 151 -13.86 -5.08 -3.43
C ARG A 151 -13.13 -6.33 -3.90
N SER A 152 -12.67 -6.36 -5.15
CA SER A 152 -11.97 -7.51 -5.70
C SER A 152 -10.66 -7.79 -4.96
N LEU A 153 -9.90 -6.75 -4.59
CA LEU A 153 -8.70 -6.94 -3.78
C LEU A 153 -9.03 -7.57 -2.42
N GLY A 154 -10.11 -7.12 -1.75
CA GLY A 154 -10.57 -7.72 -0.49
C GLY A 154 -10.92 -9.20 -0.63
N GLU A 155 -11.66 -9.57 -1.68
CA GLU A 155 -12.00 -10.97 -2.00
C GLU A 155 -10.74 -11.82 -2.21
N TYR A 156 -9.75 -11.31 -2.95
CA TYR A 156 -8.49 -12.01 -3.17
C TYR A 156 -7.61 -12.06 -1.91
N ILE A 157 -7.67 -11.05 -1.05
CA ILE A 157 -7.00 -11.10 0.26
C ILE A 157 -7.57 -12.26 1.08
N VAL A 158 -8.88 -12.34 1.23
CA VAL A 158 -9.55 -13.40 1.99
C VAL A 158 -9.31 -14.77 1.37
N GLY A 159 -9.49 -14.91 0.06
CA GLY A 159 -9.43 -16.21 -0.60
C GLY A 159 -8.01 -16.75 -0.81
N ARG A 160 -6.99 -15.89 -0.81
CA ARG A 160 -5.67 -16.27 -1.30
C ARG A 160 -4.50 -15.49 -0.70
N ILE A 161 -4.46 -14.17 -0.89
CA ILE A 161 -3.24 -13.37 -0.68
C ILE A 161 -2.80 -13.43 0.78
N GLN A 162 -3.72 -13.45 1.75
CA GLN A 162 -3.37 -13.55 3.18
C GLN A 162 -2.58 -14.82 3.55
N ALA A 163 -2.67 -15.87 2.74
CA ALA A 163 -1.92 -17.11 2.94
C ALA A 163 -0.60 -17.15 2.14
N GLU A 164 -0.40 -16.23 1.21
CA GLU A 164 0.76 -16.19 0.30
C GLU A 164 1.84 -15.17 0.73
N VAL A 165 1.46 -14.11 1.44
CA VAL A 165 2.35 -12.97 1.74
C VAL A 165 2.26 -12.52 3.20
N ASP A 166 3.37 -11.98 3.71
CA ASP A 166 3.47 -11.38 5.04
C ASP A 166 3.05 -9.90 5.01
N PHE A 167 3.37 -9.21 3.91
CA PHE A 167 3.02 -7.81 3.66
C PHE A 167 2.43 -7.64 2.27
N LEU A 168 1.58 -6.65 2.10
CA LEU A 168 0.90 -6.33 0.85
C LEU A 168 0.89 -4.82 0.62
N PHE A 169 1.26 -4.40 -0.59
CA PHE A 169 1.03 -3.06 -1.10
C PHE A 169 0.02 -3.10 -2.24
N SER A 170 -0.88 -2.12 -2.31
CA SER A 170 -1.71 -1.85 -3.47
C SER A 170 -1.32 -0.49 -4.05
N MET A 171 -1.00 -0.47 -5.34
CA MET A 171 -0.48 0.70 -6.04
C MET A 171 -1.22 0.96 -7.36
N THR A 172 -1.26 2.23 -7.77
CA THR A 172 -1.77 2.61 -9.09
C THR A 172 -0.77 2.28 -10.20
N PRO A 173 -1.24 1.86 -11.39
CA PRO A 173 -0.36 1.37 -12.46
C PRO A 173 0.49 2.46 -13.13
N ASN A 174 0.16 3.75 -12.99
CA ASN A 174 0.89 4.86 -13.61
C ASN A 174 2.17 5.27 -12.85
N GLN A 175 2.55 4.52 -11.82
CA GLN A 175 3.78 4.71 -11.05
C GLN A 175 4.97 3.99 -11.70
N VAL A 176 6.16 4.58 -11.59
CA VAL A 176 7.42 4.03 -12.09
C VAL A 176 8.46 4.09 -10.98
N PHE A 177 8.97 2.93 -10.58
CA PHE A 177 10.05 2.86 -9.61
C PHE A 177 11.36 3.31 -10.26
N GLN A 178 11.98 4.35 -9.73
CA GLN A 178 13.27 4.87 -10.16
C GLN A 178 14.41 4.22 -9.37
N HIS A 179 14.17 3.97 -8.09
CA HIS A 179 15.16 3.46 -7.16
C HIS A 179 14.56 2.50 -6.15
N GLU A 180 15.43 1.88 -5.35
CA GLU A 180 15.04 0.85 -4.39
C GLU A 180 13.94 1.34 -3.43
N PHE A 181 12.83 0.60 -3.47
CA PHE A 181 11.72 0.62 -2.52
C PHE A 181 11.86 -0.65 -1.68
N GLY A 182 12.46 -0.53 -0.50
CA GLY A 182 12.92 -1.66 0.29
C GLY A 182 12.08 -1.96 1.51
N VAL A 183 12.63 -2.81 2.37
CA VAL A 183 11.99 -3.29 3.59
C VAL A 183 11.76 -2.19 4.63
N GLU A 184 12.40 -1.03 4.50
CA GLU A 184 12.13 0.14 5.34
C GLU A 184 10.69 0.67 5.21
N ALA A 185 10.01 0.35 4.11
CA ALA A 185 8.63 0.74 3.88
C ALA A 185 7.62 -0.22 4.53
N LEU A 186 8.08 -1.34 5.10
CA LEU A 186 7.18 -2.32 5.73
C LEU A 186 6.63 -1.81 7.06
N GLY A 187 5.39 -2.22 7.34
CA GLY A 187 4.67 -1.87 8.55
C GLY A 187 3.39 -2.65 8.65
N ALA A 188 2.74 -2.64 9.82
CA ALA A 188 1.44 -3.27 9.96
C ALA A 188 0.37 -2.53 9.15
N SER A 189 0.41 -1.21 9.15
CA SER A 189 -0.41 -0.31 8.33
C SER A 189 0.47 0.81 7.78
N VAL A 190 0.50 0.98 6.46
CA VAL A 190 1.41 1.90 5.76
C VAL A 190 0.62 2.91 4.93
N ALA A 191 0.92 4.19 5.14
CA ALA A 191 0.29 5.30 4.42
C ALA A 191 1.35 6.10 3.63
N GLN A 192 0.98 6.64 2.47
CA GLN A 192 1.84 7.51 1.65
C GLN A 192 1.47 8.98 1.87
N LEU A 193 2.43 9.85 2.16
CA LEU A 193 2.19 11.30 2.14
C LEU A 193 1.98 11.81 0.72
N HIS A 194 0.97 12.64 0.52
CA HIS A 194 0.66 13.20 -0.79
C HIS A 194 1.67 14.31 -1.18
N PRO A 195 2.30 14.24 -2.36
CA PRO A 195 3.39 15.14 -2.75
C PRO A 195 2.97 16.62 -2.89
N TRP A 196 1.69 16.88 -3.20
CA TRP A 196 1.15 18.25 -3.27
C TRP A 196 0.79 18.87 -1.91
N TRP A 197 0.71 18.07 -0.83
CA TRP A 197 0.10 18.51 0.44
C TRP A 197 0.98 18.28 1.67
N TYR A 198 2.06 17.49 1.59
CA TYR A 198 2.89 17.16 2.77
C TYR A 198 3.49 18.36 3.52
N PHE A 199 3.59 19.53 2.87
CA PHE A 199 4.11 20.78 3.43
C PHE A 199 3.01 21.78 3.83
N ARG A 200 1.73 21.40 3.75
CA ARG A 200 0.58 22.26 4.05
C ARG A 200 0.01 21.95 5.44
N ASP A 201 -0.73 22.91 5.99
CA ASP A 201 -1.45 22.75 7.25
C ASP A 201 -2.75 21.96 7.08
N ALA A 202 -3.22 21.31 8.14
CA ALA A 202 -4.46 20.52 8.14
C ALA A 202 -5.73 21.29 7.73
N LYS A 203 -5.74 22.62 7.93
CA LYS A 203 -6.82 23.51 7.50
C LYS A 203 -6.95 23.57 5.97
N ASP A 204 -5.85 23.39 5.23
CA ASP A 204 -5.80 23.54 3.78
C ASP A 204 -5.99 22.20 3.05
N PHE A 205 -5.93 21.07 3.76
CA PHE A 205 -6.08 19.75 3.16
C PHE A 205 -7.47 19.56 2.52
N PRO A 206 -7.53 18.97 1.30
CA PRO A 206 -8.78 18.75 0.58
C PRO A 206 -9.51 17.49 1.07
N TYR A 207 -9.73 17.39 2.38
CA TYR A 207 -10.60 16.38 2.96
C TYR A 207 -12.05 16.58 2.53
N GLU A 208 -12.88 15.57 2.77
CA GLU A 208 -14.33 15.75 2.66
C GLU A 208 -14.83 16.66 3.78
N ARG A 209 -15.55 17.72 3.42
CA ARG A 209 -16.03 18.75 4.36
C ARG A 209 -17.56 18.74 4.51
N LYS A 210 -18.28 17.91 3.76
CA LYS A 210 -19.73 17.72 3.91
C LYS A 210 -20.02 16.82 5.12
N PRO A 211 -20.64 17.31 6.20
CA PRO A 211 -20.87 16.52 7.41
C PRO A 211 -21.74 15.27 7.21
N GLY A 212 -22.53 15.22 6.14
CA GLY A 212 -23.34 14.06 5.79
C GLY A 212 -22.53 12.86 5.26
N SER A 213 -21.28 13.06 4.87
CA SER A 213 -20.41 12.02 4.31
C SER A 213 -19.72 11.20 5.41
N ALA A 214 -19.58 9.90 5.17
CA ALA A 214 -18.74 9.02 5.98
C ALA A 214 -17.26 9.40 5.93
N ALA A 215 -16.79 10.08 4.88
CA ALA A 215 -15.42 10.58 4.73
C ALA A 215 -15.16 11.92 5.44
N TYR A 216 -16.18 12.53 6.07
CA TYR A 216 -16.08 13.87 6.64
C TYR A 216 -14.96 14.03 7.68
N ILE A 217 -14.13 15.06 7.50
CA ILE A 217 -13.14 15.53 8.48
C ILE A 217 -13.38 17.04 8.70
N PRO A 218 -13.63 17.51 9.94
CA PRO A 218 -13.80 18.93 10.24
C PRO A 218 -12.57 19.78 9.94
N PHE A 219 -12.76 21.08 9.68
CA PHE A 219 -11.65 22.03 9.58
C PHE A 219 -10.85 22.08 10.89
N GLY A 220 -9.53 22.22 10.77
CA GLY A 220 -8.61 22.19 11.91
C GLY A 220 -8.34 20.79 12.49
N GLN A 221 -8.93 19.73 11.92
CA GLN A 221 -8.60 18.35 12.24
C GLN A 221 -7.86 17.66 11.10
N GLY A 222 -7.17 16.57 11.42
CA GLY A 222 -6.35 15.79 10.50
C GLY A 222 -4.86 15.98 10.77
N ASP A 223 -4.08 14.92 10.56
CA ASP A 223 -2.64 14.92 10.82
C ASP A 223 -1.85 15.18 9.52
N PHE A 224 -2.17 14.41 8.47
CA PHE A 224 -1.55 14.51 7.15
C PHE A 224 -2.59 14.27 6.05
N TYR A 225 -2.30 14.74 4.83
CA TYR A 225 -3.03 14.33 3.65
C TYR A 225 -2.30 13.16 2.96
N TYR A 226 -2.95 12.00 2.96
CA TYR A 226 -2.43 10.76 2.41
C TYR A 226 -2.86 10.56 0.95
N ASP A 227 -1.97 9.97 0.16
CA ASP A 227 -2.13 9.74 -1.27
C ASP A 227 -2.89 8.43 -1.57
N GLY A 228 -3.94 8.51 -2.38
CA GLY A 228 -4.73 7.36 -2.80
C GLY A 228 -4.04 6.40 -3.77
N SER A 229 -2.83 6.72 -4.24
CA SER A 229 -2.09 5.86 -5.17
C SER A 229 -1.37 4.70 -4.51
N LEU A 230 -1.17 4.74 -3.18
CA LEU A 230 -0.45 3.69 -2.44
C LEU A 230 -1.07 3.48 -1.06
N VAL A 231 -1.42 2.22 -0.78
CA VAL A 231 -1.70 1.74 0.58
C VAL A 231 -0.95 0.44 0.83
N GLY A 232 -0.41 0.27 2.03
CA GLY A 232 0.32 -0.96 2.38
C GLY A 232 0.04 -1.44 3.79
N GLY A 233 0.56 -2.61 4.13
CA GLY A 233 0.45 -3.17 5.47
C GLY A 233 0.56 -4.69 5.49
N THR A 234 0.18 -5.31 6.60
CA THR A 234 -0.15 -6.73 6.58
C THR A 234 -1.47 -6.96 5.81
N PRO A 235 -1.70 -8.15 5.22
CA PRO A 235 -2.97 -8.45 4.54
C PRO A 235 -4.20 -8.14 5.39
N LEU A 236 -4.14 -8.39 6.71
CA LEU A 236 -5.22 -8.08 7.64
C LEU A 236 -5.55 -6.58 7.72
N HIS A 237 -4.54 -5.71 7.84
CA HIS A 237 -4.76 -4.27 7.93
C HIS A 237 -5.23 -3.68 6.60
N VAL A 238 -4.69 -4.17 5.47
CA VAL A 238 -5.18 -3.77 4.15
C VAL A 238 -6.65 -4.19 3.97
N LEU A 239 -7.04 -5.38 4.44
CA LEU A 239 -8.44 -5.81 4.43
C LEU A 239 -9.32 -4.94 5.32
N SER A 240 -8.88 -4.62 6.54
CA SER A 240 -9.62 -3.72 7.44
C SER A 240 -9.85 -2.34 6.84
N PHE A 241 -8.86 -1.80 6.12
CA PHE A 241 -9.02 -0.57 5.35
C PHE A 241 -10.10 -0.73 4.26
N ILE A 242 -10.00 -1.78 3.44
CA ILE A 242 -10.94 -2.05 2.36
C ILE A 242 -12.38 -2.15 2.89
N GLU A 243 -12.61 -2.88 3.97
CA GLU A 243 -13.94 -3.03 4.58
C GLU A 243 -14.53 -1.68 5.02
N LYS A 244 -13.70 -0.82 5.63
CA LYS A 244 -14.13 0.52 6.05
C LYS A 244 -14.39 1.45 4.85
N TYR A 245 -13.55 1.38 3.82
CA TYR A 245 -13.76 2.11 2.57
C TYR A 245 -15.09 1.71 1.92
N LEU A 246 -15.32 0.41 1.70
CA LEU A 246 -16.52 -0.10 1.05
C LEU A 246 -17.79 0.28 1.83
N TYR A 247 -17.75 0.20 3.16
CA TYR A 247 -18.84 0.66 4.01
C TYR A 247 -19.11 2.16 3.83
N GLY A 248 -18.07 2.99 3.94
CA GLY A 248 -18.19 4.45 3.84
C GLY A 248 -18.68 4.93 2.48
N ALA A 249 -18.14 4.35 1.41
CA ALA A 249 -18.54 4.69 0.05
C ALA A 249 -19.98 4.25 -0.25
N THR A 250 -20.40 3.07 0.23
CA THR A 250 -21.79 2.62 0.10
C THR A 250 -22.75 3.55 0.86
N HIS A 251 -22.38 3.97 2.07
CA HIS A 251 -23.14 4.95 2.85
C HIS A 251 -23.31 6.28 2.10
N ASP A 252 -22.24 6.80 1.50
CA ASP A 252 -22.26 8.06 0.78
C ASP A 252 -23.15 7.98 -0.47
N VAL A 253 -23.02 6.91 -1.26
CA VAL A 253 -23.88 6.65 -2.42
C VAL A 253 -25.36 6.60 -2.02
N GLN A 254 -25.69 5.90 -0.92
CA GLN A 254 -27.07 5.83 -0.40
C GLN A 254 -27.64 7.19 0.02
N LYS A 255 -26.78 8.16 0.35
CA LYS A 255 -27.16 9.53 0.71
C LYS A 255 -27.05 10.52 -0.46
N GLY A 256 -26.76 10.05 -1.68
CA GLY A 256 -26.54 10.91 -2.84
C GLY A 256 -25.28 11.77 -2.73
N LEU A 257 -24.29 11.33 -1.94
CA LEU A 257 -22.98 11.94 -1.79
C LEU A 257 -21.96 11.19 -2.66
N ASN A 258 -21.00 11.92 -3.20
CA ASN A 258 -19.93 11.36 -4.03
C ASN A 258 -18.57 11.82 -3.49
N SER A 259 -18.07 11.09 -2.50
CA SER A 259 -16.74 11.31 -1.92
C SER A 259 -15.74 10.40 -2.60
N THR A 260 -14.57 10.93 -2.94
CA THR A 260 -13.54 10.16 -3.64
C THR A 260 -12.94 9.08 -2.74
N TYR A 261 -12.37 8.04 -3.36
CA TYR A 261 -11.56 7.03 -2.67
C TYR A 261 -10.50 7.65 -1.75
N GLU A 262 -9.78 8.67 -2.23
CA GLU A 262 -8.72 9.34 -1.46
C GLU A 262 -9.28 10.05 -0.21
N LYS A 263 -10.49 10.62 -0.26
CA LYS A 263 -11.15 11.19 0.91
C LYS A 263 -11.50 10.13 1.95
N HIS A 264 -12.02 8.98 1.53
CA HIS A 264 -12.28 7.86 2.43
C HIS A 264 -10.99 7.25 3.01
N LEU A 265 -9.91 7.17 2.23
CA LEU A 265 -8.59 6.76 2.70
C LEU A 265 -8.09 7.68 3.81
N ASN A 266 -8.17 9.00 3.57
CA ASN A 266 -7.78 9.99 4.57
C ASN A 266 -8.65 9.90 5.83
N LYS A 267 -9.95 9.67 5.69
CA LYS A 267 -10.82 9.40 6.84
C LYS A 267 -10.41 8.14 7.61
N TYR A 268 -10.05 7.08 6.91
CA TYR A 268 -9.60 5.84 7.54
C TYR A 268 -8.36 6.10 8.39
N PHE A 269 -7.32 6.72 7.83
CA PHE A 269 -6.07 7.00 8.57
C PHE A 269 -6.20 8.08 9.64
N PHE A 270 -7.15 9.01 9.49
CA PHE A 270 -7.52 9.92 10.57
C PHE A 270 -8.00 9.18 11.82
N LEU A 271 -8.80 8.11 11.63
CA LEU A 271 -9.36 7.29 12.71
C LEU A 271 -8.45 6.13 13.14
N HIS A 272 -7.64 5.59 12.23
CA HIS A 272 -6.77 4.43 12.44
C HIS A 272 -5.35 4.82 12.03
N LYS A 273 -4.58 5.29 13.01
CA LYS A 273 -3.25 5.86 12.76
C LYS A 273 -2.33 4.81 12.11
N PRO A 274 -1.68 5.11 10.96
CA PRO A 274 -0.77 4.17 10.30
C PRO A 274 0.47 3.94 11.16
N THR A 275 1.01 2.72 11.14
CA THR A 275 2.23 2.37 11.90
C THR A 275 3.51 2.82 11.18
N THR A 276 3.43 3.06 9.87
CA THR A 276 4.53 3.57 9.05
C THR A 276 3.96 4.59 8.07
N VAL A 277 4.61 5.75 7.94
CA VAL A 277 4.24 6.77 6.95
C VAL A 277 5.39 6.92 5.97
N LEU A 278 5.13 6.88 4.67
CA LEU A 278 6.15 7.07 3.64
C LEU A 278 6.21 8.55 3.25
N SER A 279 7.41 9.10 3.16
CA SER A 279 7.60 10.46 2.65
C SER A 279 7.19 10.57 1.18
N PRO A 280 7.03 11.80 0.65
CA PRO A 280 6.79 12.02 -0.79
C PRO A 280 7.86 11.43 -1.72
N GLU A 281 9.05 11.07 -1.22
CA GLU A 281 10.08 10.38 -1.99
C GLU A 281 9.60 9.03 -2.54
N TYR A 282 8.65 8.38 -1.85
CA TYR A 282 8.05 7.10 -2.23
C TYR A 282 6.88 7.23 -3.21
N ASN A 283 6.45 8.46 -3.54
CA ASN A 283 5.53 8.74 -4.63
C ASN A 283 5.58 10.23 -5.01
N TRP A 284 6.47 10.60 -5.91
CA TRP A 284 6.63 11.99 -6.35
C TRP A 284 5.91 12.26 -7.67
N ASP A 285 5.28 13.43 -7.80
CA ASP A 285 4.68 13.86 -9.07
C ASP A 285 5.76 14.49 -9.96
N ALA A 286 5.99 13.91 -11.13
CA ALA A 286 6.98 14.39 -12.10
C ALA A 286 6.66 15.80 -12.65
N ALA A 287 5.44 16.32 -12.42
CA ALA A 287 5.10 17.70 -12.74
C ALA A 287 5.90 18.74 -11.89
N PHE A 288 6.52 18.31 -10.79
CA PHE A 288 7.30 19.19 -9.91
C PHE A 288 8.79 18.89 -9.91
N TYR A 289 9.56 19.96 -9.82
CA TYR A 289 10.94 19.88 -9.38
C TYR A 289 10.98 19.55 -7.88
N PRO A 290 11.67 18.46 -7.46
CA PRO A 290 11.82 18.13 -6.05
C PRO A 290 12.50 19.27 -5.27
N PRO A 291 11.92 19.78 -4.18
CA PRO A 291 12.60 20.74 -3.32
C PRO A 291 13.76 20.09 -2.57
N ALA A 292 14.63 20.91 -1.94
CA ALA A 292 15.85 20.44 -1.28
C ALA A 292 15.61 19.35 -0.21
N GLN A 293 14.44 19.33 0.43
CA GLN A 293 14.05 18.32 1.42
C GLN A 293 13.70 16.93 0.81
N VAL A 294 13.51 16.84 -0.51
CA VAL A 294 13.29 15.57 -1.21
C VAL A 294 14.64 15.15 -1.79
N HIS A 295 15.39 14.36 -1.02
CA HIS A 295 16.75 13.97 -1.39
C HIS A 295 16.75 12.94 -2.50
N TYR A 296 15.79 12.00 -2.46
CA TYR A 296 15.88 10.81 -3.30
C TYR A 296 14.52 10.26 -3.72
N VAL A 297 14.10 10.56 -4.94
CA VAL A 297 12.80 10.11 -5.48
C VAL A 297 12.86 8.62 -5.87
N ARG A 298 12.21 7.76 -5.10
CA ARG A 298 12.16 6.30 -5.31
C ARG A 298 11.10 5.89 -6.33
N VAL A 299 9.97 6.57 -6.35
CA VAL A 299 8.86 6.31 -7.28
C VAL A 299 8.37 7.64 -7.82
N VAL A 300 8.17 7.69 -9.14
CA VAL A 300 7.53 8.82 -9.82
C VAL A 300 6.18 8.40 -10.38
N HIS A 301 5.23 9.31 -10.42
CA HIS A 301 4.04 9.18 -11.25
C HIS A 301 3.90 10.41 -12.15
N HIS A 302 3.19 10.23 -13.25
CA HIS A 302 2.81 11.32 -14.14
C HIS A 302 1.32 11.58 -13.93
N SER A 303 0.99 12.69 -13.27
CA SER A 303 -0.41 13.04 -12.98
C SER A 303 -1.17 13.53 -14.22
N GLY A 304 -0.47 13.78 -15.35
CA GLY A 304 -1.04 14.40 -16.54
C GLY A 304 -1.39 15.87 -16.36
N ARG A 305 -1.17 16.43 -15.15
CA ARG A 305 -1.44 17.83 -14.84
C ARG A 305 -0.39 18.76 -15.45
N LYS A 306 -0.84 19.89 -15.96
CA LYS A 306 0.02 21.07 -16.17
C LYS A 306 0.08 21.86 -14.85
N LEU A 307 1.15 22.63 -14.63
CA LEU A 307 1.36 23.43 -13.41
C LEU A 307 0.17 24.35 -13.05
N ASP A 308 -0.70 24.66 -14.01
CA ASP A 308 -1.83 25.58 -13.87
C ASP A 308 -3.19 24.88 -13.59
N ASP A 309 -3.23 23.54 -13.51
CA ASP A 309 -4.50 22.83 -13.26
C ASP A 309 -4.91 22.95 -11.77
N PRO A 310 -6.19 23.28 -11.48
CA PRO A 310 -6.65 23.43 -10.11
C PRO A 310 -6.57 22.10 -9.32
N PRO A 311 -6.24 22.12 -8.02
CA PRO A 311 -6.20 20.92 -7.20
C PRO A 311 -7.61 20.29 -7.11
N GLY A 312 -7.77 19.10 -7.68
CA GLY A 312 -9.02 18.33 -7.60
C GLY A 312 -9.51 17.70 -8.90
N PHE A 313 -8.92 18.05 -10.06
CA PHE A 313 -9.16 17.31 -11.30
C PHE A 313 -8.31 16.02 -11.29
N ARG A 314 -8.92 14.90 -10.87
CA ARG A 314 -8.52 13.58 -11.36
C ARG A 314 -9.42 13.27 -12.55
N GLU A 315 -8.84 12.93 -13.69
CA GLU A 315 -9.50 11.94 -14.53
C GLU A 315 -9.44 10.64 -13.73
N ASP A 316 -10.58 10.19 -13.25
CA ASP A 316 -10.69 8.94 -12.51
C ASP A 316 -10.17 7.80 -13.41
N TRP A 317 -9.14 7.08 -12.94
CA TRP A 317 -8.41 6.05 -13.70
C TRP A 317 -9.06 4.66 -13.64
#